data_AF-A0A0F2PN77-F1
#
_entry.id   AF-A0A0F2PN77-F1
#
_cell.length_a   1.000
_cell.length_b   1.000
_cell.length_c   1.000
_cell.angle_alpha   90.00
_cell.angle_beta   90.00
_cell.angle_gamma   90.00
#
_symmetry.space_group_name_H-M   'P 1'
#
loop_
_entity.id
_entity.type
_entity.pdbx_description
1 polymer ?
#
loop_
_entity_poly.entity_id
_entity_poly.type
_entity_poly.pdbx_seq_one_letter_code
_entity_poly.pdbx_strand_id
1 'polypeptide(L)'
;MIKILKGFLLMMTIVISILLVSFIKEENPVVRSLPVLIESKIHAQGETYVPLSKIPLPLQHAVIDTEDRSFYTNPGVSFEGIIRSVVRDLSSESFQEGGSTITQQLAKNQLLTDEKNVSRKFKEIILAFLITRNFSKQDILAMY
;
A
#
# COMPACT_ATOMS: atom_id res chain seq x y z
N MET A 1 -37.87 3.37 -12.35
CA MET A 1 -36.89 2.33 -11.95
C MET A 1 -35.45 2.86 -11.93
N ILE A 2 -34.91 3.36 -13.05
CA ILE A 2 -33.50 3.81 -13.15
C ILE A 2 -33.12 4.96 -12.19
N LYS A 3 -34.01 5.94 -11.96
CA LYS A 3 -33.73 7.06 -11.04
C LYS A 3 -33.60 6.62 -9.58
N ILE A 4 -34.43 5.66 -9.14
CA ILE A 4 -34.41 5.10 -7.78
C ILE A 4 -33.13 4.29 -7.55
N LEU A 5 -32.73 3.48 -8.54
CA LEU A 5 -31.49 2.69 -8.48
C LEU A 5 -30.23 3.58 -8.42
N LYS A 6 -30.19 4.66 -9.21
CA LYS A 6 -29.08 5.64 -9.17
C LYS A 6 -29.00 6.36 -7.81
N GLY A 7 -30.14 6.72 -7.22
CA GLY A 7 -30.20 7.32 -5.88
C GLY A 7 -29.70 6.37 -4.79
N PHE A 8 -30.08 5.10 -4.86
CA PHE A 8 -29.61 4.06 -3.94
C PHE A 8 -28.10 3.81 -4.05
N LEU A 9 -27.55 3.75 -5.27
CA LEU A 9 -26.11 3.58 -5.51
C LEU A 9 -25.29 4.78 -4.99
N LEU A 10 -25.81 6.00 -5.16
CA LEU A 10 -25.20 7.21 -4.60
C LEU A 10 -25.20 7.20 -3.07
N MET A 11 -26.30 6.79 -2.45
CA MET A 11 -26.37 6.65 -0.99
C MET A 11 -25.38 5.60 -0.49
N MET A 12 -25.26 4.45 -1.16
CA MET A 12 -24.31 3.41 -0.79
C MET A 12 -22.86 3.87 -0.92
N THR A 13 -22.51 4.60 -1.97
CA THR A 13 -21.15 5.16 -2.13
C THR A 13 -20.83 6.18 -1.06
N ILE A 14 -21.78 7.02 -0.66
CA ILE A 14 -21.61 7.96 0.46
C ILE A 14 -21.43 7.21 1.78
N VAL A 15 -22.27 6.21 2.07
CA VAL A 15 -22.18 5.40 3.29
C VAL A 15 -20.86 4.63 3.36
N ILE A 16 -20.43 4.01 2.26
CA ILE A 16 -19.13 3.33 2.17
C ILE A 16 -18.00 4.34 2.40
N SER A 17 -18.07 5.53 1.80
CA SER A 17 -17.07 6.58 2.00
C SER A 17 -17.02 7.06 3.45
N ILE A 18 -18.16 7.21 4.12
CA ILE A 18 -18.23 7.60 5.54
C ILE A 18 -17.64 6.49 6.42
N LEU A 19 -18.01 5.22 6.19
CA LEU A 19 -17.46 4.09 6.93
C LEU A 19 -15.95 3.96 6.71
N LEU A 20 -15.49 4.17 5.48
CA LEU A 20 -14.07 4.17 5.13
C LEU A 20 -13.34 5.33 5.84
N VAL A 21 -13.91 6.54 5.86
CA VAL A 21 -13.35 7.70 6.57
C VAL A 21 -13.30 7.46 8.08
N SER A 22 -14.34 6.88 8.68
CA SER A 22 -14.38 6.55 10.10
C SER A 22 -13.34 5.49 10.45
N PHE A 23 -13.23 4.44 9.64
CA PHE A 23 -12.18 3.42 9.77
C PHE A 23 -10.77 4.00 9.60
N ILE A 24 -10.61 4.98 8.71
CA ILE A 24 -9.35 5.69 8.48
C ILE A 24 -8.98 6.63 9.62
N LYS A 25 -9.98 7.21 10.31
CA LYS A 25 -9.77 8.15 11.42
C LYS A 25 -9.41 7.43 12.72
N GLU A 26 -9.66 6.12 12.79
CA GLU A 26 -9.25 5.28 13.89
C GLU A 26 -7.73 5.08 13.83
N GLU A 27 -7.03 5.51 14.89
CA GLU A 27 -5.60 5.26 15.03
C GLU A 27 -5.38 3.75 15.12
N ASN A 28 -5.01 3.13 14.01
CA ASN A 28 -4.94 1.68 13.94
C ASN A 28 -3.71 1.17 14.70
N PRO A 29 -3.88 0.43 15.82
CA PRO A 29 -2.76 -0.04 16.64
C PRO A 29 -1.80 -0.94 15.85
N VAL A 30 -2.29 -1.63 14.81
CA VAL A 30 -1.49 -2.49 13.93
C VAL A 30 -0.51 -1.68 13.08
N VAL A 31 -0.89 -0.47 12.65
CA VAL A 31 0.00 0.39 11.85
C VAL A 31 1.07 1.03 12.74
N ARG A 32 0.72 1.38 13.99
CA ARG A 32 1.70 1.93 14.94
C ARG A 32 2.76 0.95 15.39
N SER A 33 2.44 -0.34 15.40
CA SER A 33 3.40 -1.38 15.78
C SER A 33 4.40 -1.72 14.67
N LEU A 34 4.27 -1.17 13.45
CA LEU A 34 5.15 -1.46 12.30
C LEU A 34 6.66 -1.37 12.63
N PRO A 35 7.18 -0.28 13.23
CA PRO A 35 8.60 -0.19 13.53
C PRO A 35 9.07 -1.30 14.49
N VAL A 36 8.27 -1.58 15.53
CA VAL A 36 8.56 -2.61 16.53
C VAL A 36 8.50 -4.01 15.91
N LEU A 37 7.52 -4.26 15.02
CA LEU A 37 7.39 -5.52 14.30
C LEU A 37 8.61 -5.78 13.42
N ILE A 38 9.05 -4.76 12.67
CA ILE A 38 10.21 -4.87 11.78
C ILE A 38 11.48 -5.09 12.60
N GLU A 39 11.70 -4.32 13.66
CA GLU A 39 12.84 -4.49 14.56
C GLU A 39 12.88 -5.91 15.14
N SER A 40 11.76 -6.39 15.69
CA SER A 40 11.68 -7.76 16.22
C SER A 40 12.00 -8.83 15.17
N LYS A 41 11.59 -8.62 13.92
CA LYS A 41 11.84 -9.55 12.80
C LYS A 41 13.31 -9.58 12.40
N ILE A 42 13.95 -8.41 12.29
CA ILE A 42 15.39 -8.27 12.01
C ILE A 42 16.20 -9.00 13.08
N HIS A 43 15.89 -8.77 14.37
CA HIS A 43 16.55 -9.45 15.48
C HIS A 43 16.36 -10.97 15.43
N ALA A 44 15.14 -11.45 15.14
CA ALA A 44 14.84 -12.87 15.05
C ALA A 44 15.59 -13.57 13.90
N GLN A 45 15.90 -12.85 12.82
CA GLN A 45 16.64 -13.35 11.66
C GLN A 45 18.16 -13.23 11.80
N GLY A 46 18.66 -12.57 12.86
CA GLY A 46 20.08 -12.30 13.04
C GLY A 46 20.63 -11.27 12.05
N GLU A 47 19.75 -10.47 11.43
CA GLU A 47 20.12 -9.42 10.50
C GLU A 47 20.43 -8.11 11.26
N THR A 48 21.05 -7.15 10.57
CA THR A 48 21.34 -5.82 11.14
C THR A 48 20.61 -4.75 10.35
N TYR A 49 19.89 -3.89 11.05
CA TYR A 49 19.24 -2.74 10.44
C TYR A 49 20.26 -1.75 9.86
N VAL A 50 20.10 -1.39 8.59
CA VAL A 50 20.89 -0.35 7.93
C VAL A 50 20.00 0.89 7.76
N PRO A 51 20.36 2.04 8.34
CA PRO A 51 19.55 3.24 8.18
C PRO A 51 19.58 3.72 6.73
N LEU A 52 18.46 4.24 6.24
CA LEU A 52 18.29 4.73 4.86
C LEU A 52 19.39 5.73 4.44
N SER A 53 19.89 6.54 5.37
CA SER A 53 20.98 7.50 5.14
C SER A 53 22.34 6.86 4.79
N LYS A 54 22.51 5.56 5.06
CA LYS A 54 23.70 4.76 4.67
C LYS A 54 23.52 4.06 3.33
N ILE A 55 22.31 4.07 2.77
CA ILE A 55 22.00 3.49 1.46
C ILE A 55 22.29 4.54 0.38
N PRO A 56 23.11 4.23 -0.65
CA PRO A 56 23.39 5.19 -1.73
C PRO A 56 22.10 5.68 -2.43
N LEU A 57 22.00 6.99 -2.67
CA LEU A 57 20.85 7.58 -3.37
C LEU A 57 20.53 6.91 -4.72
N PRO A 58 21.51 6.55 -5.58
CA PRO A 58 21.22 5.85 -6.82
C PRO A 58 20.48 4.52 -6.60
N LEU A 59 20.77 3.80 -5.52
CA LEU A 59 20.09 2.55 -5.19
C LEU A 59 18.67 2.81 -4.70
N GLN A 60 18.48 3.81 -3.84
CA GLN A 60 17.13 4.22 -3.41
C GLN A 60 16.26 4.59 -4.62
N HIS A 61 16.78 5.40 -5.55
CA HIS A 61 16.07 5.77 -6.77
C HIS A 61 15.80 4.57 -7.67
N ALA A 62 16.76 3.66 -7.85
CA ALA A 62 16.55 2.46 -8.66
C ALA A 62 15.38 1.60 -8.15
N VAL A 63 15.27 1.43 -6.84
CA VAL A 63 14.14 0.71 -6.22
C VAL A 63 12.83 1.45 -6.47
N ILE A 64 12.79 2.77 -6.23
CA ILE A 64 11.60 3.60 -6.44
C ILE A 64 11.17 3.56 -7.91
N ASP A 65 12.08 3.76 -8.85
CA ASP A 65 11.78 3.83 -10.28
C ASP A 65 11.30 2.48 -10.84
N THR A 66 11.73 1.38 -10.21
CA THR A 66 11.32 0.02 -10.60
C THR A 66 9.99 -0.38 -9.98
N GLU A 67 9.82 -0.17 -8.67
CA GLU A 67 8.70 -0.70 -7.89
C GLU A 67 7.53 0.28 -7.78
N ASP A 68 7.79 1.59 -7.68
CA ASP A 68 6.76 2.62 -7.48
C ASP A 68 7.22 4.00 -7.95
N ARG A 69 7.17 4.25 -9.27
CA ARG A 69 7.53 5.56 -9.86
C ARG A 69 6.78 6.77 -9.27
N SER A 70 5.62 6.53 -8.65
CA SER A 70 4.81 7.56 -8.02
C SER A 70 5.05 7.70 -6.51
N PHE A 71 6.06 7.01 -5.97
CA PHE A 71 6.24 6.81 -4.53
C PHE A 71 6.09 8.07 -3.70
N TYR A 72 6.76 9.15 -4.09
CA TYR A 72 6.76 10.40 -3.34
C TYR A 72 5.44 11.19 -3.42
N THR A 73 4.61 10.92 -4.42
CA THR A 73 3.38 11.70 -4.67
C THR A 73 2.10 10.92 -4.36
N ASN A 74 2.16 9.58 -4.35
CA ASN A 74 0.97 8.76 -4.14
C ASN A 74 0.56 8.67 -2.66
N PRO A 75 -0.73 8.47 -2.36
CA PRO A 75 -1.24 8.30 -0.99
C PRO A 75 -1.11 6.87 -0.45
N GLY A 76 -0.10 6.12 -0.89
CA GLY A 76 0.11 4.69 -0.58
C GLY A 76 -0.38 3.76 -1.69
N VAL A 77 -1.12 4.26 -2.69
CA VAL A 77 -1.59 3.51 -3.85
C VAL A 77 -1.45 4.36 -5.11
N SER A 78 -0.93 3.77 -6.18
CA SER A 78 -0.73 4.46 -7.46
C SER A 78 -1.92 4.24 -8.40
N PHE A 79 -2.69 5.29 -8.67
CA PHE A 79 -3.79 5.21 -9.63
C PHE A 79 -3.26 4.97 -11.05
N GLU A 80 -2.18 5.66 -11.42
CA GLU A 80 -1.49 5.45 -12.70
C GLU A 80 -0.92 4.03 -12.81
N GLY A 81 -0.35 3.51 -11.72
CA GLY A 81 0.15 2.13 -11.66
C GLY A 81 -0.94 1.09 -11.88
N ILE A 82 -2.11 1.28 -11.25
CA ILE A 82 -3.27 0.41 -11.44
C ILE A 82 -3.80 0.48 -12.87
N ILE A 83 -3.96 1.67 -13.44
CA ILE A 83 -4.46 1.81 -14.82
C ILE A 83 -3.48 1.15 -15.79
N ARG A 84 -2.18 1.43 -15.64
CA ARG A 84 -1.14 0.85 -16.50
C ARG A 84 -1.14 -0.67 -16.44
N SER A 85 -1.20 -1.25 -15.23
CA SER A 85 -1.20 -2.71 -15.07
C SER A 85 -2.44 -3.32 -15.71
N VAL A 86 -3.62 -2.73 -15.49
CA VAL A 86 -4.87 -3.21 -16.12
C VAL A 86 -4.79 -3.14 -17.64
N VAL A 87 -4.34 -2.02 -18.22
CA VAL A 87 -4.21 -1.87 -19.68
C VAL A 87 -3.24 -2.89 -20.26
N ARG A 88 -2.10 -3.13 -19.60
CA ARG A 88 -1.11 -4.10 -20.07
C ARG A 88 -1.60 -5.53 -19.91
N ASP A 89 -2.19 -5.90 -18.77
CA ASP A 89 -2.72 -7.24 -18.54
C ASP A 89 -3.78 -7.61 -19.59
N LEU A 90 -4.63 -6.65 -19.98
CA LEU A 90 -5.60 -6.81 -21.07
C LEU A 90 -4.96 -6.90 -22.46
N SER A 91 -3.81 -6.28 -22.66
CA SER A 91 -3.11 -6.23 -23.95
C SER A 91 -2.13 -7.39 -24.17
N SER A 92 -1.60 -7.99 -23.09
CA SER A 92 -0.59 -9.06 -23.14
C SER A 92 -1.12 -10.46 -22.80
N GLU A 93 -2.42 -10.63 -22.58
CA GLU A 93 -3.07 -11.89 -22.15
C GLU A 93 -2.40 -12.56 -20.93
N SER A 94 -1.64 -11.79 -20.15
CA SER A 94 -0.82 -12.29 -19.05
C SER A 94 -0.76 -11.24 -17.95
N PHE A 95 -1.02 -11.67 -16.71
CA PHE A 95 -0.90 -10.85 -15.50
C PHE A 95 0.57 -10.67 -15.10
N GLN A 96 1.36 -9.97 -15.92
CA GLN A 96 2.80 -9.84 -15.75
C GLN A 96 3.22 -8.52 -15.07
N GLU A 97 2.38 -7.48 -15.05
CA GLU A 97 2.78 -6.19 -14.45
C GLU A 97 2.35 -6.03 -12.98
N GLY A 98 3.32 -5.69 -12.13
CA GLY A 98 3.07 -5.27 -10.75
C GLY A 98 2.48 -3.85 -10.69
N GLY A 99 1.18 -3.72 -10.43
CA GLY A 99 0.54 -2.44 -10.12
C GLY A 99 0.65 -2.01 -8.65
N SER A 100 1.41 -2.73 -7.83
CA SER A 100 1.48 -2.49 -6.37
C SER A 100 2.58 -1.51 -6.01
N THR A 101 2.29 -0.55 -5.13
CA THR A 101 3.25 0.42 -4.61
C THR A 101 4.18 -0.20 -3.57
N ILE A 102 5.29 0.48 -3.28
CA ILE A 102 6.18 0.17 -2.15
C ILE A 102 5.38 0.08 -0.84
N THR A 103 4.46 1.02 -0.58
CA THR A 103 3.66 1.01 0.64
C THR A 103 2.68 -0.17 0.71
N GLN A 104 2.09 -0.59 -0.41
CA GLN A 104 1.26 -1.81 -0.47
C GLN A 104 2.10 -3.06 -0.20
N GLN A 105 3.32 -3.11 -0.76
CA GLN A 105 4.23 -4.22 -0.52
C GLN A 105 4.70 -4.28 0.94
N LEU A 106 4.98 -3.13 1.56
CA LEU A 106 5.29 -3.02 2.99
C LEU A 106 4.13 -3.56 3.84
N ALA A 107 2.89 -3.11 3.58
CA ALA A 107 1.71 -3.61 4.29
C ALA A 107 1.53 -5.13 4.11
N LYS A 108 1.69 -5.63 2.88
CA LYS A 108 1.61 -7.05 2.54
C LYS A 108 2.61 -7.88 3.34
N ASN A 109 3.88 -7.47 3.33
CA ASN A 109 4.99 -8.27 3.86
C ASN A 109 5.12 -8.23 5.39
N GLN A 110 4.61 -7.17 6.03
CA GLN A 110 4.79 -6.96 7.48
C GLN A 110 3.50 -7.18 8.28
N LEU A 111 2.32 -6.97 7.70
CA LEU A 111 1.06 -6.94 8.46
C LEU A 111 0.03 -8.00 8.03
N LEU A 112 0.23 -8.66 6.89
CA LEU A 112 -0.75 -9.59 6.33
C LEU A 112 -0.15 -11.00 6.17
N THR A 113 -1.04 -11.98 6.02
CA THR A 113 -0.67 -13.36 5.70
C THR A 113 -0.41 -13.53 4.20
N ASP A 114 0.26 -14.61 3.81
CA ASP A 114 0.58 -14.91 2.40
C ASP A 114 -0.61 -15.37 1.54
N GLU A 115 -1.83 -15.34 2.10
CA GLU A 115 -3.05 -15.83 1.43
C GLU A 115 -3.42 -15.01 0.18
N LYS A 116 -3.23 -15.54 -1.02
CA LYS A 116 -3.54 -14.81 -2.26
C LYS A 116 -5.05 -14.77 -2.56
N ASN A 117 -5.78 -13.87 -1.89
CA ASN A 117 -7.19 -13.60 -2.17
C ASN A 117 -7.50 -12.09 -2.31
N VAL A 118 -8.66 -11.78 -2.90
CA VAL A 118 -9.12 -10.41 -3.16
C VAL A 118 -9.34 -9.63 -1.86
N SER A 119 -9.86 -10.27 -0.82
CA SER A 119 -10.07 -9.64 0.49
C SER A 119 -8.76 -9.15 1.11
N ARG A 120 -7.70 -9.96 1.07
CA ARG A 120 -6.35 -9.56 1.47
C ARG A 120 -5.86 -8.38 0.63
N LYS A 121 -6.09 -8.39 -0.69
CA LYS A 121 -5.68 -7.26 -1.56
C LYS A 121 -6.38 -5.95 -1.19
N PHE A 122 -7.66 -6.00 -0.81
CA PHE A 122 -8.36 -4.82 -0.28
C PHE A 122 -7.76 -4.35 1.06
N LYS A 123 -7.40 -5.29 1.96
CA LYS A 123 -6.70 -4.94 3.21
C LYS A 123 -5.36 -4.26 2.94
N GLU A 124 -4.58 -4.72 1.96
CA GLU A 124 -3.33 -4.07 1.55
C GLU A 124 -3.53 -2.60 1.16
N ILE A 125 -4.55 -2.33 0.33
CA ILE A 125 -4.88 -0.97 -0.13
C ILE A 125 -5.21 -0.06 1.05
N ILE A 126 -6.05 -0.54 1.97
CA ILE A 126 -6.46 0.23 3.14
C ILE A 126 -5.25 0.47 4.06
N LEU A 127 -4.47 -0.57 4.38
CA LEU A 127 -3.29 -0.44 5.23
C LEU A 127 -2.24 0.48 4.60
N ALA A 128 -2.02 0.43 3.29
CA ALA A 128 -1.07 1.31 2.62
C ALA A 128 -1.44 2.80 2.77
N PHE A 129 -2.74 3.10 2.70
CA PHE A 129 -3.24 4.45 2.97
C PHE A 129 -3.02 4.87 4.42
N LEU A 130 -3.30 3.97 5.37
CA LEU A 130 -3.07 4.23 6.80
C LEU A 130 -1.59 4.44 7.12
N ILE A 131 -0.70 3.63 6.54
CA ILE A 131 0.76 3.77 6.69
C ILE A 131 1.21 5.14 6.18
N THR A 132 0.77 5.55 4.99
CA THR A 132 1.13 6.85 4.41
C THR A 132 0.63 8.04 5.23
N ARG A 133 -0.41 7.86 6.05
CA ARG A 133 -0.87 8.89 7.00
C ARG A 133 -0.06 8.96 8.30
N ASN A 134 0.56 7.85 8.72
CA ASN A 134 1.25 7.76 10.00
C ASN A 134 2.77 7.92 9.88
N PHE A 135 3.34 7.69 8.69
CA PHE A 135 4.78 7.67 8.46
C PHE A 135 5.15 8.55 7.26
N SER A 136 6.32 9.19 7.34
CA SER A 136 6.85 9.95 6.20
C SER A 136 7.26 8.99 5.07
N LYS A 137 7.41 9.51 3.84
CA LYS A 137 7.89 8.70 2.72
C LYS A 137 9.29 8.14 2.98
N GLN A 138 10.13 8.86 3.72
CA GLN A 138 11.45 8.42 4.14
C GLN A 138 11.35 7.24 5.12
N ASP A 139 10.46 7.32 6.11
CA ASP A 139 10.24 6.22 7.06
C ASP A 139 9.72 4.97 6.35
N ILE A 140 8.77 5.15 5.42
CA ILE A 140 8.19 4.06 4.63
C ILE A 140 9.26 3.39 3.78
N LEU A 141 10.12 4.17 3.12
CA LEU A 141 11.21 3.63 2.31
C LEU A 141 12.29 2.95 3.17
N ALA A 142 12.51 3.42 4.40
CA ALA A 142 13.45 2.80 5.32
C ALA A 142 12.92 1.49 5.93
N MET A 143 11.60 1.33 6.01
CA MET A 143 10.93 0.13 6.52
C MET A 143 10.70 -0.95 5.46
N TYR A 144 10.69 -0.57 4.18
CA TYR A 144 10.52 -1.46 3.03
C TYR A 144 11.82 -2.21 2.72
#